data_AF-T5KLB7-F1
#
_entry.id   AF-T5KLB7-F1
#
_cell.length_a   1.000
_cell.length_b   1.000
_cell.length_c   1.000
_cell.angle_alpha   90.00
_cell.angle_beta   90.00
_cell.angle_gamma   90.00
#
_symmetry.space_group_name_H-M   'P 1'
#
loop_
_entity.id
_entity.type
_entity.pdbx_description
1 polymer ?
#
loop_
_entity_poly.entity_id
_entity_poly.type
_entity_poly.pdbx_seq_one_letter_code
_entity_poly.pdbx_strand_id
1 'polypeptide(L)'
;MSDLNEIGSWVRENLPTMLADAHIPAASVAILAGGEIFTTASGILNRNTGVEADEDSVFQIGSITKTWTATLIMQLVDEGLLDLDAPVRDTVPAFAIGDDAAASAITPRQLLSHVSGFEGDLFNDTGVGDDAVEKYLATIADAPQLFAPGERFSYNNAAFVVLGRIVEVLRGTSYDQALRTHLAAPLGLTHVATTAAEAIMFRAALGHIPAESGDEPVPAPVWSLVRSNAPAGSMLAMTARDLVTYARMHLDGGVSADGTRVLSEQSVRAMQERQVDLPELGLMGDAWGLGWEIFDWDGGPVIGHDGGTIGQNAFLRMVPGAGVAVAVLTNGGRTVDAYHAITSKVLAALAGVTVPTLPSVPESPVPIDLERVLGTYSSSVSDSTVRVDDQGRIWLERTMKGIFAELGPAPEPVELVGWAGDTLLPREPQNGMHMPHAFVGDDGSGRALYLHTGRADRRVDA
;
A
#
# COMPACT_ATOMS: atom_id res chain seq x y z
N MET A 1 -6.85 5.51 34.95
CA MET A 1 -6.22 5.87 33.67
C MET A 1 -7.14 5.34 32.59
N SER A 2 -7.34 6.08 31.48
CA SER A 2 -8.07 5.52 30.34
C SER A 2 -7.29 4.37 29.72
N ASP A 3 -7.97 3.41 29.09
CA ASP A 3 -7.33 2.26 28.44
C ASP A 3 -6.31 2.72 27.38
N LEU A 4 -6.57 3.84 26.69
CA LEU A 4 -5.63 4.48 25.77
C LEU A 4 -4.31 4.89 26.45
N ASN A 5 -4.36 5.43 27.66
CA ASN A 5 -3.15 5.84 28.38
C ASN A 5 -2.31 4.65 28.85
N GLU A 6 -2.97 3.56 29.28
CA GLU A 6 -2.28 2.32 29.65
C GLU A 6 -1.60 1.69 28.44
N ILE A 7 -2.35 1.51 27.33
CA ILE A 7 -1.81 0.95 26.09
C ILE A 7 -0.72 1.86 25.50
N GLY A 8 -0.94 3.17 25.47
CA GLY A 8 0.06 4.13 25.01
C GLY A 8 1.35 4.08 25.84
N SER A 9 1.24 3.97 27.17
CA SER A 9 2.42 3.82 28.04
C SER A 9 3.18 2.53 27.73
N TRP A 10 2.46 1.41 27.53
CA TRP A 10 3.09 0.16 27.10
C TRP A 10 3.83 0.32 25.76
N VAL A 11 3.22 0.97 24.76
CA VAL A 11 3.88 1.21 23.47
C VAL A 11 5.15 2.03 23.66
N ARG A 12 5.07 3.16 24.38
CA ARG A 12 6.23 4.03 24.64
C ARG A 12 7.37 3.30 25.34
N GLU A 13 7.06 2.48 26.34
CA GLU A 13 8.05 1.73 27.13
C GLU A 13 8.72 0.61 26.32
N ASN A 14 7.98 -0.06 25.44
CA ASN A 14 8.48 -1.22 24.70
C ASN A 14 9.04 -0.86 23.31
N LEU A 15 8.69 0.30 22.76
CA LEU A 15 9.10 0.72 21.41
C LEU A 15 10.63 0.65 21.23
N PRO A 16 11.48 1.20 22.11
CA PRO A 16 12.94 1.14 21.92
C PRO A 16 13.49 -0.29 21.80
N THR A 17 12.96 -1.23 22.60
CA THR A 17 13.35 -2.65 22.54
C THR A 17 12.89 -3.30 21.25
N MET A 18 11.64 -3.06 20.82
CA MET A 18 11.12 -3.55 19.55
C MET A 18 11.97 -3.06 18.36
N LEU A 19 12.36 -1.77 18.38
CA LEU A 19 13.21 -1.20 17.34
C LEU A 19 14.60 -1.87 17.32
N ALA A 20 15.20 -2.10 18.48
CA ALA A 20 16.49 -2.78 18.57
C ALA A 20 16.42 -4.22 18.05
N ASP A 21 15.42 -4.99 18.50
CA ASP A 21 15.26 -6.41 18.12
C ASP A 21 14.96 -6.58 16.61
N ALA A 22 14.23 -5.62 16.03
CA ALA A 22 13.87 -5.62 14.61
C ALA A 22 14.87 -4.86 13.71
N HIS A 23 15.97 -4.34 14.27
CA HIS A 23 16.92 -3.46 13.59
C HIS A 23 16.25 -2.28 12.87
N ILE A 24 15.16 -1.75 13.42
CA ILE A 24 14.45 -0.59 12.88
C ILE A 24 15.15 0.68 13.37
N PRO A 25 15.66 1.56 12.50
CA PRO A 25 16.39 2.74 12.96
C PRO A 25 15.53 3.69 13.77
N ALA A 26 14.32 4.00 13.30
CA ALA A 26 13.34 4.85 13.97
C ALA A 26 11.90 4.43 13.66
N ALA A 27 11.00 4.78 14.59
CA ALA A 27 9.57 4.68 14.37
C ALA A 27 8.80 5.82 15.06
N SER A 28 7.62 6.11 14.53
CA SER A 28 6.59 6.97 15.12
C SER A 28 5.25 6.25 15.12
N VAL A 29 4.54 6.29 16.24
CA VAL A 29 3.28 5.58 16.46
C VAL A 29 2.22 6.56 16.94
N ALA A 30 1.02 6.46 16.38
CA ALA A 30 -0.15 7.19 16.86
C ALA A 30 -1.33 6.24 17.05
N ILE A 31 -2.10 6.46 18.11
CA ILE A 31 -3.31 5.69 18.44
C ILE A 31 -4.44 6.66 18.73
N LEU A 32 -5.56 6.49 18.03
CA LEU A 32 -6.83 7.17 18.30
C LEU A 32 -7.77 6.20 19.00
N ALA A 33 -8.33 6.61 20.15
CA ALA A 33 -9.43 5.92 20.80
C ALA A 33 -10.20 6.92 21.68
N GLY A 34 -11.53 6.80 21.72
CA GLY A 34 -12.36 7.68 22.54
C GLY A 34 -12.24 9.18 22.19
N GLY A 35 -11.88 9.50 20.94
CA GLY A 35 -11.69 10.88 20.48
C GLY A 35 -10.35 11.53 20.86
N GLU A 36 -9.49 10.81 21.60
CA GLU A 36 -8.16 11.25 22.02
C GLU A 36 -7.07 10.57 21.16
N ILE A 37 -5.95 11.28 20.93
CA ILE A 37 -4.80 10.77 20.16
C ILE A 37 -3.57 10.69 21.06
N PHE A 38 -3.06 9.48 21.26
CA PHE A 38 -1.76 9.20 21.85
C PHE A 38 -0.68 9.15 20.77
N THR A 39 0.50 9.71 21.04
CA THR A 39 1.67 9.67 20.14
C THR A 39 2.93 9.28 20.90
N THR A 40 3.85 8.62 20.20
CA THR A 40 5.22 8.40 20.68
C THR A 40 6.14 8.11 19.49
N ALA A 41 7.42 8.45 19.61
CA ALA A 41 8.44 8.13 18.63
C ALA A 41 9.74 7.73 19.33
N SER A 42 10.59 6.96 18.63
CA SER A 42 11.89 6.54 19.13
C SER A 42 12.86 6.24 17.99
N GLY A 43 14.15 6.25 18.29
CA GLY A 43 15.22 5.87 17.37
C GLY A 43 15.83 7.04 16.59
N ILE A 44 16.54 6.72 15.51
CA ILE A 44 17.32 7.62 14.67
C ILE A 44 16.72 7.73 13.26
N LEU A 45 16.28 8.94 12.90
CA LEU A 45 15.68 9.26 11.60
C LEU A 45 16.67 9.14 10.44
N ASN A 46 17.95 9.43 10.70
CA ASN A 46 19.01 9.39 9.71
C ASN A 46 20.36 9.08 10.39
N ARG A 47 20.84 7.86 10.20
CA ARG A 47 22.10 7.37 10.81
C ARG A 47 23.35 8.14 10.40
N ASN A 48 23.36 8.81 9.24
CA ASN A 48 24.48 9.67 8.83
C ASN A 48 24.56 10.97 9.64
N THR A 49 23.43 11.44 10.18
CA THR A 49 23.33 12.72 10.89
C THR A 49 23.10 12.57 12.39
N GLY A 50 22.63 11.40 12.83
CA GLY A 50 22.29 11.14 14.23
C GLY A 50 21.02 11.85 14.71
N VAL A 51 20.20 12.40 13.81
CA VAL A 51 18.94 13.07 14.19
C VAL A 51 17.97 12.04 14.77
N GLU A 52 17.57 12.26 16.03
CA GLU A 52 16.62 11.39 16.74
C GLU A 52 15.18 11.61 16.28
N ALA A 53 14.35 10.59 16.38
CA ALA A 53 12.91 10.71 16.12
C ALA A 53 12.18 11.35 17.31
N ASP A 54 11.22 12.21 17.01
CA ASP A 54 10.24 12.76 17.95
C ASP A 54 8.82 12.71 17.35
N GLU A 55 7.84 13.18 18.12
CA GLU A 55 6.42 13.10 17.72
C GLU A 55 6.06 14.03 16.54
N ASP A 56 6.90 15.03 16.26
CA ASP A 56 6.77 15.97 15.13
C ASP A 56 7.58 15.54 13.90
N SER A 57 8.23 14.37 13.97
CA SER A 57 9.00 13.81 12.87
C SER A 57 8.09 13.31 11.75
N VAL A 58 8.44 13.64 10.50
CA VAL A 58 7.67 13.24 9.32
C VAL A 58 8.28 12.03 8.64
N PHE A 59 7.44 11.07 8.26
CA PHE A 59 7.80 9.87 7.53
C PHE A 59 6.98 9.81 6.25
N GLN A 60 7.53 9.22 5.19
CA GLN A 60 6.73 8.93 4.01
C GLN A 60 5.66 7.89 4.35
N ILE A 61 4.41 8.15 3.97
CA ILE A 61 3.29 7.22 4.22
C ILE A 61 3.08 6.23 3.08
N GLY A 62 3.90 6.33 2.02
CA GLY A 62 3.86 5.44 0.87
C GLY A 62 2.46 5.34 0.26
N SER A 63 2.09 4.13 -0.11
CA SER A 63 0.81 3.81 -0.73
C SER A 63 -0.43 4.13 0.10
N ILE A 64 -0.34 4.45 1.39
CA ILE A 64 -1.49 5.00 2.14
C ILE A 64 -2.01 6.29 1.47
N THR A 65 -1.14 7.02 0.75
CA THR A 65 -1.51 8.16 -0.12
C THR A 65 -2.64 7.83 -1.10
N LYS A 66 -2.80 6.57 -1.53
CA LYS A 66 -3.92 6.18 -2.41
C LYS A 66 -5.27 6.47 -1.78
N THR A 67 -5.39 6.30 -0.47
CA THR A 67 -6.61 6.62 0.26
C THR A 67 -6.92 8.14 0.21
N TRP A 68 -5.87 8.98 0.15
CA TRP A 68 -6.00 10.43 -0.01
C TRP A 68 -6.44 10.80 -1.42
N THR A 69 -5.81 10.21 -2.43
CA THR A 69 -6.24 10.33 -3.84
C THR A 69 -7.69 9.90 -4.00
N ALA A 70 -8.07 8.78 -3.40
CA ALA A 70 -9.44 8.28 -3.41
C ALA A 70 -10.41 9.25 -2.72
N THR A 71 -10.02 9.85 -1.59
CA THR A 71 -10.83 10.87 -0.91
C THR A 71 -11.03 12.10 -1.79
N LEU A 72 -10.00 12.59 -2.48
CA LEU A 72 -10.12 13.71 -3.44
C LEU A 72 -11.07 13.37 -4.60
N ILE A 73 -11.01 12.14 -5.11
CA ILE A 73 -11.92 11.66 -6.14
C ILE A 73 -13.36 11.63 -5.63
N MET A 74 -13.59 11.12 -4.42
CA MET A 74 -14.92 11.07 -3.84
C MET A 74 -15.48 12.45 -3.47
N GLN A 75 -14.64 13.44 -3.17
CA GLN A 75 -15.08 14.84 -3.07
C GLN A 75 -15.62 15.36 -4.41
N LEU A 76 -14.98 15.01 -5.53
CA LEU A 76 -15.49 15.38 -6.86
C LEU A 76 -16.82 14.70 -7.17
N VAL A 77 -17.04 13.48 -6.67
CA VAL A 77 -18.34 12.77 -6.75
C VAL A 77 -19.40 13.47 -5.90
N ASP A 78 -19.09 13.83 -4.66
CA ASP A 78 -20.00 14.57 -3.77
C ASP A 78 -20.43 15.92 -4.38
N GLU A 79 -19.51 16.57 -5.10
CA GLU A 79 -19.74 17.83 -5.81
C GLU A 79 -20.47 17.66 -7.15
N GLY A 80 -20.73 16.42 -7.58
CA GLY A 80 -21.36 16.10 -8.87
C GLY A 80 -20.48 16.43 -10.09
N LEU A 81 -19.17 16.57 -9.90
CA LEU A 81 -18.19 16.86 -10.94
C LEU A 81 -17.64 15.61 -11.62
N LEU A 82 -17.79 14.43 -11.00
CA LEU A 82 -17.30 13.16 -11.51
C LEU A 82 -18.35 12.07 -11.28
N ASP A 83 -18.59 11.27 -12.32
CA ASP A 83 -19.31 10.00 -12.23
C ASP A 83 -18.27 8.86 -12.17
N LEU A 84 -18.36 8.01 -11.13
CA LEU A 84 -17.44 6.89 -10.94
C LEU A 84 -17.56 5.82 -12.01
N ASP A 85 -18.70 5.76 -12.69
CA ASP A 85 -19.04 4.73 -13.68
C ASP A 85 -18.99 5.24 -15.12
N ALA A 86 -18.70 6.53 -15.31
CA ALA A 86 -18.37 7.08 -16.62
C ALA A 86 -16.93 6.71 -17.04
N PRO A 87 -16.66 6.57 -18.35
CA PRO A 87 -15.30 6.37 -18.85
C PRO A 87 -14.33 7.46 -18.38
N VAL A 88 -13.12 7.08 -17.99
CA VAL A 88 -12.04 8.01 -17.61
C VAL A 88 -11.79 9.05 -18.71
N ARG A 89 -11.91 8.63 -19.98
CA ARG A 89 -11.71 9.50 -21.16
C ARG A 89 -12.68 10.67 -21.24
N ASP A 90 -13.82 10.64 -20.56
CA ASP A 90 -14.75 11.77 -20.51
C ASP A 90 -14.14 12.97 -19.77
N THR A 91 -13.26 12.70 -18.79
CA THR A 91 -12.52 13.73 -18.03
C THR A 91 -11.10 13.89 -18.54
N VAL A 92 -10.43 12.80 -18.92
CA VAL A 92 -9.03 12.78 -19.36
C VAL A 92 -8.94 12.15 -20.75
N PRO A 93 -9.26 12.88 -21.84
CA PRO A 93 -9.28 12.32 -23.20
C PRO A 93 -7.95 11.73 -23.67
N ALA A 94 -6.83 12.18 -23.07
CA ALA A 94 -5.49 11.69 -23.36
C ALA A 94 -5.16 10.34 -22.69
N PHE A 95 -6.05 9.78 -21.86
CA PHE A 95 -5.82 8.48 -21.23
C PHE A 95 -5.75 7.37 -22.29
N ALA A 96 -4.59 6.73 -22.36
CA ALA A 96 -4.30 5.64 -23.27
C ALA A 96 -3.47 4.57 -22.54
N ILE A 97 -3.66 3.33 -22.98
CA ILE A 97 -2.90 2.13 -22.63
C ILE A 97 -2.84 1.26 -23.91
N GLY A 98 -2.07 0.17 -23.88
CA GLY A 98 -1.81 -0.66 -25.07
C GLY A 98 -3.07 -1.30 -25.70
N ASP A 99 -4.18 -1.34 -24.97
CA ASP A 99 -5.50 -1.75 -25.48
C ASP A 99 -6.48 -0.56 -25.48
N ASP A 100 -6.77 -0.02 -26.66
CA ASP A 100 -7.66 1.14 -26.84
C ASP A 100 -9.12 0.85 -26.47
N ALA A 101 -9.58 -0.39 -26.65
CA ALA A 101 -10.94 -0.78 -26.28
C ALA A 101 -11.08 -0.80 -24.77
N ALA A 102 -10.09 -1.33 -24.06
CA ALA A 102 -10.02 -1.26 -22.60
C ALA A 102 -9.89 0.20 -22.12
N ALA A 103 -8.98 0.99 -22.71
CA ALA A 103 -8.79 2.41 -22.37
C ALA A 103 -10.07 3.24 -22.48
N SER A 104 -10.93 2.92 -23.46
CA SER A 104 -12.22 3.58 -23.68
C SER A 104 -13.32 3.17 -22.71
N ALA A 105 -13.16 2.04 -22.01
CA ALA A 105 -14.17 1.48 -21.12
C ALA A 105 -13.82 1.61 -19.63
N ILE A 106 -12.53 1.80 -19.29
CA ILE A 106 -12.09 1.91 -17.90
C ILE A 106 -12.75 3.10 -17.20
N THR A 107 -13.26 2.87 -15.99
CA THR A 107 -13.93 3.90 -15.16
C THR A 107 -13.11 4.27 -13.91
N PRO A 108 -13.34 5.45 -13.29
CA PRO A 108 -12.72 5.81 -12.02
C PRO A 108 -12.95 4.77 -10.92
N ARG A 109 -14.15 4.14 -10.85
CA ARG A 109 -14.42 3.05 -9.90
C ARG A 109 -13.42 1.91 -10.04
N GLN A 110 -13.16 1.49 -11.28
CA GLN A 110 -12.26 0.37 -11.57
C GLN A 110 -10.79 0.72 -11.27
N LEU A 111 -10.40 1.98 -11.43
CA LEU A 111 -9.09 2.46 -11.00
C LEU A 111 -8.96 2.43 -9.46
N LEU A 112 -9.98 2.90 -8.74
CA LEU A 112 -10.00 2.96 -7.27
C LEU A 112 -9.97 1.57 -6.61
N SER A 113 -10.58 0.57 -7.24
CA SER A 113 -10.65 -0.81 -6.76
C SER A 113 -9.61 -1.76 -7.37
N HIS A 114 -8.65 -1.22 -8.14
CA HIS A 114 -7.57 -2.01 -8.79
C HIS A 114 -8.07 -3.14 -9.71
N VAL A 115 -9.17 -2.91 -10.43
CA VAL A 115 -9.72 -3.86 -11.41
C VAL A 115 -9.66 -3.34 -12.85
N SER A 116 -8.84 -2.32 -13.13
CA SER A 116 -8.69 -1.75 -14.48
C SER A 116 -7.99 -2.67 -15.49
N GLY A 117 -7.20 -3.63 -15.00
CA GLY A 117 -6.65 -4.73 -15.80
C GLY A 117 -5.42 -4.44 -16.65
N PHE A 118 -4.88 -3.22 -16.63
CA PHE A 118 -3.57 -2.94 -17.23
C PHE A 118 -2.44 -3.06 -16.20
N GLU A 119 -1.21 -3.20 -16.67
CA GLU A 119 -0.02 -3.23 -15.80
C GLU A 119 0.27 -1.86 -15.18
N GLY A 120 0.51 -1.85 -13.86
CA GLY A 120 0.48 -0.62 -13.07
C GLY A 120 1.79 -0.17 -12.44
N ASP A 121 2.84 -0.99 -12.44
CA ASP A 121 4.09 -0.71 -11.72
C ASP A 121 5.12 -0.01 -12.62
N LEU A 122 4.71 1.13 -13.17
CA LEU A 122 5.50 1.94 -14.10
C LEU A 122 6.01 3.19 -13.37
N PHE A 123 7.29 3.22 -13.02
CA PHE A 123 7.92 4.32 -12.27
C PHE A 123 8.69 5.29 -13.17
N ASN A 124 8.08 5.66 -14.29
CA ASN A 124 8.68 6.54 -15.29
C ASN A 124 8.86 7.95 -14.73
N ASP A 125 10.10 8.46 -14.75
CA ASP A 125 10.42 9.82 -14.33
C ASP A 125 10.04 10.84 -15.41
N THR A 126 9.23 11.82 -15.04
CA THR A 126 8.78 12.94 -15.90
C THR A 126 9.26 14.29 -15.40
N GLY A 127 10.21 14.28 -14.46
CA GLY A 127 10.80 15.44 -13.82
C GLY A 127 10.11 15.83 -12.51
N VAL A 128 10.61 16.91 -11.92
CA VAL A 128 10.15 17.42 -10.62
C VAL A 128 9.17 18.58 -10.74
N GLY A 129 8.62 18.85 -11.92
CA GLY A 129 7.69 19.96 -12.19
C GLY A 129 6.24 19.62 -11.81
N ASP A 130 5.39 20.64 -11.69
CA ASP A 130 3.97 20.46 -11.35
C ASP A 130 3.18 19.73 -12.46
N ASP A 131 3.77 19.62 -13.64
CA ASP A 131 3.26 18.88 -14.79
C ASP A 131 3.74 17.41 -14.82
N ALA A 132 4.38 16.91 -13.74
CA ALA A 132 4.89 15.54 -13.70
C ALA A 132 3.79 14.47 -13.83
N VAL A 133 2.66 14.65 -13.16
CA VAL A 133 1.49 13.74 -13.24
C VAL A 133 0.84 13.80 -14.63
N GLU A 134 0.70 14.98 -15.21
CA GLU A 134 0.22 15.15 -16.58
C GLU A 134 1.09 14.42 -17.61
N LYS A 135 2.40 14.66 -17.57
CA LYS A 135 3.37 14.04 -18.49
C LYS A 135 3.41 12.52 -18.36
N TYR A 136 3.11 11.98 -17.17
CA TYR A 136 3.14 10.56 -16.91
C TYR A 136 2.18 9.77 -17.79
N LEU A 137 1.02 10.34 -18.13
CA LEU A 137 0.03 9.66 -18.99
C LEU A 137 0.60 9.24 -20.34
N ALA A 138 1.45 10.07 -20.94
CA ALA A 138 2.10 9.71 -22.21
C ALA A 138 3.06 8.52 -22.06
N THR A 139 3.61 8.29 -20.87
CA THR A 139 4.58 7.22 -20.60
C THR A 139 3.93 5.85 -20.39
N ILE A 140 2.61 5.82 -20.17
CA ILE A 140 1.84 4.57 -19.96
C ILE A 140 0.96 4.22 -21.17
N ALA A 141 1.05 4.97 -22.27
CA ALA A 141 0.21 4.80 -23.45
C ALA A 141 0.31 3.41 -24.09
N ASP A 142 1.43 2.71 -23.89
CA ASP A 142 1.67 1.36 -24.39
C ASP A 142 1.63 0.30 -23.27
N ALA A 143 1.10 0.64 -22.07
CA ALA A 143 1.03 -0.29 -20.95
C ALA A 143 0.19 -1.53 -21.33
N PRO A 144 0.69 -2.77 -21.14
CA PRO A 144 -0.03 -3.97 -21.51
C PRO A 144 -1.34 -4.16 -20.73
N GLN A 145 -2.37 -4.68 -21.40
CA GLN A 145 -3.60 -5.16 -20.76
C GLN A 145 -3.45 -6.65 -20.37
N LEU A 146 -3.69 -6.97 -19.10
CA LEU A 146 -3.59 -8.32 -18.54
C LEU A 146 -4.91 -9.11 -18.65
N PHE A 147 -6.04 -8.43 -18.43
CA PHE A 147 -7.40 -8.97 -18.38
C PHE A 147 -8.43 -7.86 -18.62
N ALA A 148 -9.71 -8.18 -18.84
CA ALA A 148 -10.71 -7.15 -19.14
C ALA A 148 -10.98 -6.22 -17.92
N PRO A 149 -11.31 -4.93 -18.12
CA PRO A 149 -11.68 -4.05 -17.01
C PRO A 149 -12.86 -4.61 -16.21
N GLY A 150 -12.73 -4.62 -14.87
CA GLY A 150 -13.70 -5.16 -13.92
C GLY A 150 -13.57 -6.66 -13.65
N GLU A 151 -12.68 -7.38 -14.35
CA GLU A 151 -12.63 -8.85 -14.27
C GLU A 151 -12.06 -9.38 -12.95
N ARG A 152 -10.97 -8.78 -12.45
CA ARG A 152 -10.26 -9.26 -11.25
C ARG A 152 -9.38 -8.17 -10.64
N PHE A 153 -8.95 -8.40 -9.40
CA PHE A 153 -8.02 -7.54 -8.69
C PHE A 153 -6.57 -7.74 -9.18
N SER A 154 -5.89 -6.63 -9.48
CA SER A 154 -4.43 -6.57 -9.57
C SER A 154 -3.97 -5.17 -9.18
N TYR A 155 -3.23 -5.06 -8.06
CA TYR A 155 -2.79 -3.78 -7.52
C TYR A 155 -2.04 -2.95 -8.58
N ASN A 156 -2.41 -1.68 -8.70
CA ASN A 156 -2.00 -0.85 -9.83
C ASN A 156 -1.67 0.59 -9.38
N ASN A 157 -0.39 0.96 -9.42
CA ASN A 157 0.07 2.31 -9.07
C ASN A 157 -0.30 3.34 -10.15
N ALA A 158 -0.07 3.03 -11.42
CA ALA A 158 -0.39 3.90 -12.55
C ALA A 158 -1.88 4.31 -12.58
N ALA A 159 -2.80 3.42 -12.19
CA ALA A 159 -4.22 3.71 -12.04
C ALA A 159 -4.48 4.85 -11.05
N PHE A 160 -3.72 4.90 -9.96
CA PHE A 160 -3.81 6.01 -9.01
C PHE A 160 -3.16 7.30 -9.52
N VAL A 161 -2.16 7.21 -10.40
CA VAL A 161 -1.66 8.40 -11.11
C VAL A 161 -2.69 8.96 -12.08
N VAL A 162 -3.45 8.09 -12.77
CA VAL A 162 -4.58 8.50 -13.62
C VAL A 162 -5.68 9.17 -12.79
N LEU A 163 -6.00 8.64 -11.60
CA LEU A 163 -6.91 9.29 -10.65
C LEU A 163 -6.36 10.65 -10.19
N GLY A 164 -5.07 10.75 -9.88
CA GLY A 164 -4.42 12.03 -9.60
C GLY A 164 -4.59 13.03 -10.74
N ARG A 165 -4.50 12.58 -12.00
CA ARG A 165 -4.72 13.44 -13.16
C ARG A 165 -6.18 13.89 -13.31
N ILE A 166 -7.16 13.03 -13.00
CA ILE A 166 -8.57 13.44 -12.92
C ILE A 166 -8.74 14.59 -11.93
N VAL A 167 -8.10 14.50 -10.75
CA VAL A 167 -8.13 15.57 -9.75
C VAL A 167 -7.55 16.87 -10.31
N GLU A 168 -6.38 16.83 -10.95
CA GLU A 168 -5.75 18.02 -11.53
C GLU A 168 -6.65 18.70 -12.57
N VAL A 169 -7.26 17.91 -13.45
CA VAL A 169 -8.15 18.42 -14.51
C VAL A 169 -9.39 19.09 -13.91
N LEU A 170 -10.05 18.43 -12.95
CA LEU A 170 -11.31 18.94 -12.39
C LEU A 170 -11.12 20.03 -11.34
N ARG A 171 -9.95 20.10 -10.68
CA ARG A 171 -9.61 21.18 -9.74
C ARG A 171 -8.89 22.37 -10.39
N GLY A 172 -8.26 22.17 -11.56
CA GLY A 172 -7.48 23.20 -12.23
C GLY A 172 -6.20 23.58 -11.49
N THR A 173 -5.65 22.66 -10.68
CA THR A 173 -4.44 22.84 -9.86
C THR A 173 -3.56 21.59 -9.95
N SER A 174 -2.32 21.66 -9.48
CA SER A 174 -1.48 20.47 -9.35
C SER A 174 -2.03 19.53 -8.27
N TYR A 175 -1.71 18.24 -8.38
CA TYR A 175 -2.14 17.24 -7.40
C TYR A 175 -1.77 17.62 -5.95
N ASP A 176 -0.53 18.10 -5.76
CA ASP A 176 -0.02 18.52 -4.44
C ASP A 176 -0.85 19.68 -3.87
N GLN A 177 -1.19 20.67 -4.71
CA GLN A 177 -2.01 21.81 -4.30
C GLN A 177 -3.45 21.38 -3.96
N ALA A 178 -4.01 20.43 -4.72
CA ALA A 178 -5.33 19.88 -4.44
C ALA A 178 -5.35 19.16 -3.07
N LEU A 179 -4.36 18.32 -2.79
CA LEU A 179 -4.22 17.63 -1.50
C LEU A 179 -4.15 18.63 -0.34
N ARG A 180 -3.36 19.70 -0.49
CA ARG A 180 -3.24 20.74 0.55
C ARG A 180 -4.55 21.47 0.80
N THR A 181 -5.19 21.90 -0.29
CA THR A 181 -6.36 22.77 -0.23
C THR A 181 -7.60 22.03 0.26
N HIS A 182 -7.80 20.79 -0.20
CA HIS A 182 -9.06 20.06 0.00
C HIS A 182 -8.99 19.01 1.11
N LEU A 183 -7.80 18.63 1.59
CA LEU A 183 -7.64 17.67 2.69
C LEU A 183 -6.82 18.24 3.84
N ALA A 184 -5.55 18.62 3.62
CA ALA A 184 -4.67 18.98 4.72
C ALA A 184 -5.16 20.22 5.50
N ALA A 185 -5.55 21.29 4.78
CA ALA A 185 -6.02 22.51 5.42
C ALA A 185 -7.38 22.34 6.15
N PRO A 186 -8.42 21.73 5.55
CA PRO A 186 -9.69 21.45 6.26
C PRO A 186 -9.55 20.53 7.48
N LEU A 187 -8.54 19.66 7.50
CA LEU A 187 -8.22 18.78 8.63
C LEU A 187 -7.31 19.45 9.67
N GLY A 188 -6.82 20.67 9.41
CA GLY A 188 -5.92 21.39 10.30
C GLY A 188 -4.54 20.74 10.45
N LEU A 189 -4.10 19.98 9.45
CA LEU A 189 -2.81 19.27 9.49
C LEU A 189 -1.67 20.25 9.32
N THR A 190 -0.62 20.08 10.12
CA THR A 190 0.48 21.06 10.22
C THR A 190 1.81 20.50 9.72
N HIS A 191 1.95 19.19 9.61
CA HIS A 191 3.18 18.52 9.22
C HIS A 191 2.95 17.68 7.95
N VAL A 192 2.77 18.36 6.81
CA VAL A 192 2.52 17.71 5.52
C VAL A 192 3.53 18.18 4.48
N ALA A 193 4.37 17.26 4.00
CA ALA A 193 5.30 17.48 2.90
C ALA A 193 4.87 16.65 1.68
N THR A 194 4.66 17.31 0.54
CA THR A 194 4.33 16.68 -0.75
C THR A 194 5.57 16.56 -1.65
N THR A 195 6.71 17.09 -1.22
CA THR A 195 8.00 17.00 -1.92
C THR A 195 9.18 16.85 -0.96
N ALA A 196 10.32 16.37 -1.46
CA ALA A 196 11.57 16.35 -0.68
C ALA A 196 12.00 17.76 -0.22
N ALA A 197 11.77 18.79 -1.04
CA ALA A 197 12.11 20.18 -0.72
C ALA A 197 11.28 20.76 0.43
N GLU A 198 10.07 20.25 0.64
CA GLU A 198 9.27 20.59 1.81
C GLU A 198 9.60 19.70 3.01
N ALA A 199 9.94 18.43 2.78
CA ALA A 199 10.27 17.50 3.85
C ALA A 199 11.46 18.00 4.68
N ILE A 200 12.48 18.62 4.05
CA ILE A 200 13.62 19.21 4.75
C ILE A 200 13.27 20.39 5.67
N MET A 201 12.05 20.93 5.58
CA MET A 201 11.54 21.95 6.51
C MET A 201 11.08 21.35 7.85
N PHE A 202 11.00 20.02 7.93
CA PHE A 202 10.63 19.24 9.10
C PHE A 202 11.77 18.33 9.55
N ARG A 203 11.56 17.63 10.68
CA ARG A 203 12.40 16.49 11.08
C ARG A 203 12.04 15.27 10.24
N ALA A 204 12.53 15.23 9.00
CA ALA A 204 12.18 14.16 8.06
C ALA A 204 13.02 12.90 8.26
N ALA A 205 12.35 11.75 8.29
CA ALA A 205 12.98 10.45 8.21
C ALA A 205 13.67 10.25 6.85
N LEU A 206 14.91 9.76 6.89
CA LEU A 206 15.57 9.14 5.75
C LEU A 206 15.31 7.63 5.82
N GLY A 207 14.98 7.01 4.69
CA GLY A 207 14.82 5.57 4.66
C GLY A 207 16.13 4.84 4.89
N HIS A 208 16.07 3.61 5.40
CA HIS A 208 17.22 2.73 5.50
C HIS A 208 16.92 1.39 4.82
N ILE A 209 17.88 0.92 4.04
CA ILE A 209 17.81 -0.31 3.26
C ILE A 209 18.74 -1.37 3.88
N PRO A 210 18.51 -2.68 3.60
CA PRO A 210 19.43 -3.72 4.02
C PRO A 210 20.87 -3.42 3.61
N ALA A 211 21.82 -3.68 4.51
CA ALA A 211 23.24 -3.55 4.20
C ALA A 211 23.71 -4.72 3.32
N GLU A 212 24.76 -4.50 2.53
CA GLU A 212 25.44 -5.59 1.81
C GLU A 212 26.11 -6.59 2.78
N SER A 213 26.49 -6.12 3.97
CA SER A 213 27.10 -6.93 5.02
C SER A 213 26.66 -6.46 6.41
N GLY A 214 26.29 -7.41 7.27
CA GLY A 214 25.80 -7.16 8.62
C GLY A 214 24.28 -6.96 8.68
N ASP A 215 23.74 -6.98 9.88
CA ASP A 215 22.28 -6.97 10.12
C ASP A 215 21.70 -5.56 10.24
N GLU A 216 22.55 -4.55 10.34
CA GLU A 216 22.16 -3.16 10.58
C GLU A 216 21.85 -2.42 9.27
N PRO A 217 20.63 -1.86 9.10
CA PRO A 217 20.29 -1.10 7.90
C PRO A 217 21.17 0.14 7.70
N VAL A 218 21.44 0.44 6.44
CA VAL A 218 22.20 1.63 6.00
C VAL A 218 21.26 2.65 5.37
N PRO A 219 21.56 3.96 5.46
CA PRO A 219 20.74 4.99 4.83
C PRO A 219 20.55 4.76 3.33
N ALA A 220 19.31 4.93 2.87
CA ALA A 220 18.94 4.88 1.46
C ALA A 220 19.67 5.97 0.66
N PRO A 221 20.05 5.70 -0.60
CA PRO A 221 20.79 6.66 -1.42
C PRO A 221 19.92 7.83 -1.94
N VAL A 222 18.60 7.70 -1.86
CA VAL A 222 17.61 8.70 -2.27
C VAL A 222 16.50 8.79 -1.23
N TRP A 223 15.86 9.95 -1.13
CA TRP A 223 14.79 10.16 -0.15
C TRP A 223 13.44 9.60 -0.63
N SER A 224 13.09 9.80 -1.89
CA SER A 224 11.78 9.43 -2.46
C SER A 224 11.92 8.71 -3.80
N LEU A 225 10.81 8.11 -4.24
CA LEU A 225 10.63 7.66 -5.63
C LEU A 225 10.36 8.87 -6.57
N VAL A 226 9.94 8.61 -7.80
CA VAL A 226 9.68 9.63 -8.83
C VAL A 226 8.42 10.47 -8.54
N ARG A 227 8.45 11.78 -8.85
CA ARG A 227 7.33 12.72 -8.58
C ARG A 227 6.07 12.37 -9.35
N SER A 228 6.22 11.82 -10.56
CA SER A 228 5.12 11.37 -11.41
C SER A 228 4.14 10.41 -10.70
N ASN A 229 4.64 9.65 -9.72
CA ASN A 229 3.86 8.68 -8.95
C ASN A 229 3.33 9.25 -7.61
N ALA A 230 3.35 10.57 -7.40
CA ALA A 230 2.91 11.18 -6.15
C ALA A 230 1.48 10.76 -5.74
N PRO A 231 0.48 10.68 -6.66
CA PRO A 231 -0.86 10.19 -6.32
C PRO A 231 -0.92 8.72 -5.88
N ALA A 232 0.09 7.92 -6.25
CA ALA A 232 0.21 6.52 -5.85
C ALA A 232 1.02 6.33 -4.56
N GLY A 233 1.69 7.39 -4.06
CA GLY A 233 2.39 7.37 -2.78
C GLY A 233 3.91 7.50 -2.84
N SER A 234 4.47 8.06 -3.90
CA SER A 234 5.94 8.21 -4.02
C SER A 234 6.56 9.32 -3.18
N MET A 235 5.77 10.26 -2.63
CA MET A 235 6.27 11.52 -2.06
C MET A 235 5.71 11.91 -0.69
N LEU A 236 4.43 11.66 -0.44
CA LEU A 236 3.71 12.27 0.69
C LEU A 236 4.27 11.80 2.03
N ALA A 237 4.65 12.77 2.86
CA ALA A 237 5.17 12.54 4.20
C ALA A 237 4.41 13.38 5.24
N MET A 238 4.21 12.79 6.42
CA MET A 238 3.55 13.44 7.56
C MET A 238 3.90 12.77 8.89
N THR A 239 3.42 13.34 9.99
CA THR A 239 3.51 12.72 11.32
C THR A 239 2.48 11.59 11.46
N ALA A 240 2.71 10.66 12.40
CA ALA A 240 1.72 9.64 12.73
C ALA A 240 0.41 10.27 13.27
N ARG A 241 0.52 11.41 13.97
CA ARG A 241 -0.63 12.20 14.46
C ARG A 241 -1.51 12.70 13.31
N ASP A 242 -0.90 13.31 12.30
CA ASP A 242 -1.64 13.86 11.16
C ASP A 242 -2.30 12.73 10.35
N LEU A 243 -1.63 11.58 10.20
CA LEU A 243 -2.20 10.42 9.54
C LEU A 243 -3.42 9.85 10.28
N VAL A 244 -3.35 9.73 11.60
CA VAL A 244 -4.49 9.28 12.42
C VAL A 244 -5.60 10.34 12.48
N THR A 245 -5.26 11.63 12.37
CA THR A 245 -6.26 12.71 12.24
C THR A 245 -7.03 12.60 10.92
N TYR A 246 -6.36 12.23 9.83
CA TYR A 246 -7.02 11.87 8.58
C TYR A 246 -7.91 10.61 8.72
N ALA A 247 -7.43 9.57 9.40
CA ALA A 247 -8.23 8.37 9.68
C ALA A 247 -9.47 8.68 10.53
N ARG A 248 -9.35 9.58 11.51
CA ARG A 248 -10.48 10.07 12.31
C ARG A 248 -11.58 10.66 11.44
N MET A 249 -11.26 11.43 10.41
CA MET A 249 -12.28 12.00 9.52
C MET A 249 -13.11 10.90 8.84
N HIS A 250 -12.49 9.78 8.45
CA HIS A 250 -13.21 8.61 7.92
C HIS A 250 -14.04 7.88 8.99
N LEU A 251 -13.53 7.77 10.22
CA LEU A 251 -14.29 7.19 11.35
C LEU A 251 -15.50 8.05 11.75
N ASP A 252 -15.36 9.37 11.67
CA ASP A 252 -16.37 10.36 12.06
C ASP A 252 -17.32 10.72 10.88
N GLY A 253 -17.44 9.86 9.87
CA GLY A 253 -18.41 10.03 8.77
C GLY A 253 -18.14 11.22 7.85
N GLY A 254 -16.87 11.58 7.69
CA GLY A 254 -16.40 12.58 6.75
C GLY A 254 -16.20 13.98 7.37
N VAL A 255 -16.16 14.07 8.71
CA VAL A 255 -16.11 15.32 9.45
C VAL A 255 -14.81 15.41 10.25
N SER A 256 -14.13 16.56 10.19
CA SER A 256 -12.96 16.86 11.02
C SER A 256 -13.34 17.04 12.49
N ALA A 257 -12.33 17.10 13.38
CA ALA A 257 -12.55 17.33 14.80
C ALA A 257 -13.22 18.68 15.13
N ASP A 258 -13.10 19.69 14.25
CA ASP A 258 -13.72 21.01 14.43
C ASP A 258 -15.12 21.14 13.81
N GLY A 259 -15.64 20.06 13.21
CA GLY A 259 -16.95 20.02 12.59
C GLY A 259 -16.96 20.38 11.10
N THR A 260 -15.81 20.65 10.49
CA THR A 260 -15.69 20.87 9.04
C THR A 260 -16.01 19.57 8.29
N ARG A 261 -16.99 19.61 7.38
CA ARG A 261 -17.27 18.48 6.49
C ARG A 261 -16.25 18.45 5.36
N VAL A 262 -15.46 17.38 5.32
CA VAL A 262 -14.44 17.12 4.30
C VAL A 262 -14.96 16.17 3.23
N LEU A 263 -15.76 15.18 3.62
CA LEU A 263 -16.38 14.21 2.73
C LEU A 263 -17.82 13.93 3.20
N SER A 264 -18.73 13.55 2.31
CA SER A 264 -20.06 13.10 2.71
C SER A 264 -19.98 11.75 3.43
N GLU A 265 -20.91 11.52 4.36
CA GLU A 265 -21.00 10.22 5.04
C GLU A 265 -21.29 9.08 4.05
N GLN A 266 -22.04 9.36 2.98
CA GLN A 266 -22.30 8.41 1.90
C GLN A 266 -21.01 8.01 1.19
N SER A 267 -20.16 8.99 0.86
CA SER A 267 -18.89 8.74 0.19
C SER A 267 -17.91 7.99 1.09
N VAL A 268 -17.84 8.30 2.39
CA VAL A 268 -17.06 7.52 3.36
C VAL A 268 -17.49 6.05 3.35
N ARG A 269 -18.81 5.78 3.44
CA ARG A 269 -19.33 4.41 3.41
C ARG A 269 -19.01 3.71 2.10
N ALA A 270 -19.24 4.37 0.96
CA ALA A 270 -18.93 3.82 -0.36
C ALA A 270 -17.43 3.47 -0.51
N MET A 271 -16.53 4.25 0.09
CA MET A 271 -15.10 3.95 0.06
C MET A 271 -14.73 2.69 0.85
N GLN A 272 -15.49 2.36 1.89
CA GLN A 272 -15.25 1.23 2.79
C GLN A 272 -16.11 -0.01 2.44
N GLU A 273 -16.95 0.08 1.41
CA GLU A 273 -17.74 -1.03 0.89
C GLU A 273 -16.89 -1.91 -0.05
N ARG A 274 -17.00 -3.23 0.11
CA ARG A 274 -16.31 -4.22 -0.74
C ARG A 274 -16.68 -4.02 -2.21
N GLN A 275 -15.67 -3.78 -3.05
CA GLN A 275 -15.80 -3.68 -4.50
C GLN A 275 -15.31 -4.96 -5.19
N VAL A 276 -14.27 -5.61 -4.64
CA VAL A 276 -13.68 -6.83 -5.19
C VAL A 276 -13.06 -7.64 -4.06
N ASP A 277 -13.21 -8.97 -4.11
CA ASP A 277 -12.53 -9.88 -3.19
C ASP A 277 -11.09 -10.12 -3.65
N LEU A 278 -10.17 -10.26 -2.69
CA LEU A 278 -8.76 -10.51 -2.97
C LEU A 278 -8.45 -12.02 -2.96
N PRO A 279 -7.43 -12.46 -3.71
CA PRO A 279 -6.90 -13.81 -3.53
C PRO A 279 -6.42 -14.03 -2.09
N GLU A 280 -6.45 -15.29 -1.63
CA GLU A 280 -6.00 -15.67 -0.28
C GLU A 280 -4.48 -15.48 -0.16
N LEU A 281 -4.08 -14.27 0.24
CA LEU A 281 -2.69 -13.84 0.37
C LEU A 281 -2.28 -13.61 1.82
N GLY A 282 -3.20 -13.59 2.78
CA GLY A 282 -2.95 -13.51 4.24
C GLY A 282 -2.18 -12.29 4.78
N LEU A 283 -1.56 -11.49 3.91
CA LEU A 283 -0.83 -10.25 4.19
C LEU A 283 -1.58 -9.03 3.67
N MET A 284 -2.43 -9.24 2.67
CA MET A 284 -3.41 -8.26 2.19
C MET A 284 -4.77 -8.53 2.84
N GLY A 285 -5.70 -7.60 2.68
CA GLY A 285 -7.07 -7.73 3.11
C GLY A 285 -7.83 -8.76 2.29
N ASP A 286 -9.00 -9.12 2.81
CA ASP A 286 -9.93 -10.07 2.20
C ASP A 286 -10.68 -9.44 1.01
N ALA A 287 -10.77 -8.12 0.99
CA ALA A 287 -11.37 -7.36 -0.11
C ALA A 287 -10.77 -5.95 -0.25
N TRP A 288 -11.09 -5.31 -1.37
CA TRP A 288 -10.76 -3.92 -1.65
C TRP A 288 -12.02 -3.08 -1.79
N GLY A 289 -12.02 -1.91 -1.18
CA GLY A 289 -13.01 -0.86 -1.34
C GLY A 289 -12.65 0.12 -2.46
N LEU A 290 -13.06 1.38 -2.32
CA LEU A 290 -12.56 2.46 -3.17
C LEU A 290 -11.33 3.09 -2.51
N GLY A 291 -10.15 2.55 -2.80
CA GLY A 291 -8.87 2.97 -2.26
C GLY A 291 -8.52 2.43 -0.87
N TRP A 292 -9.43 1.71 -0.20
CA TRP A 292 -9.17 1.07 1.10
C TRP A 292 -9.06 -0.44 0.99
N GLU A 293 -8.20 -1.02 1.81
CA GLU A 293 -8.15 -2.45 2.05
C GLU A 293 -9.11 -2.81 3.19
N ILE A 294 -9.82 -3.94 3.05
CA ILE A 294 -10.85 -4.40 3.98
C ILE A 294 -10.44 -5.76 4.51
N PHE A 295 -10.39 -5.90 5.82
CA PHE A 295 -9.99 -7.11 6.52
C PHE A 295 -11.16 -7.65 7.37
N ASP A 296 -11.44 -8.94 7.25
CA ASP A 296 -12.45 -9.67 8.02
C ASP A 296 -11.81 -10.35 9.22
N TRP A 297 -11.27 -9.54 10.13
CA TRP A 297 -10.65 -10.05 11.34
C TRP A 297 -11.68 -10.43 12.40
N ASP A 298 -11.31 -11.36 13.27
CA ASP A 298 -12.15 -11.73 14.41
C ASP A 298 -12.35 -10.50 15.33
N GLY A 299 -13.60 -10.22 15.68
CA GLY A 299 -14.00 -8.98 16.37
C GLY A 299 -14.61 -7.89 15.48
N GLY A 300 -14.51 -7.99 14.15
CA GLY A 300 -15.23 -7.11 13.21
C GLY A 300 -14.38 -6.59 12.06
N PRO A 301 -15.00 -5.89 11.08
CA PRO A 301 -14.29 -5.38 9.91
C PRO A 301 -13.25 -4.34 10.31
N VAL A 302 -12.03 -4.51 9.80
CA VAL A 302 -10.94 -3.54 9.90
C VAL A 302 -10.72 -2.95 8.53
N ILE A 303 -10.57 -1.63 8.47
CA ILE A 303 -10.24 -0.90 7.25
C ILE A 303 -8.80 -0.40 7.39
N GLY A 304 -8.02 -0.44 6.32
CA GLY A 304 -6.65 0.00 6.40
C GLY A 304 -5.97 0.16 5.06
N HIS A 305 -4.70 0.51 5.12
CA HIS A 305 -3.81 0.48 3.98
C HIS A 305 -2.37 0.46 4.48
N ASP A 306 -1.49 -0.20 3.72
CA ASP A 306 -0.04 -0.22 3.98
C ASP A 306 0.72 0.63 2.97
N GLY A 307 1.87 1.15 3.38
CA GLY A 307 2.70 2.03 2.57
C GLY A 307 4.15 1.61 2.64
N GLY A 308 4.81 1.59 1.48
CA GLY A 308 6.25 1.41 1.38
C GLY A 308 6.83 2.40 0.38
N THR A 309 7.97 2.97 0.72
CA THR A 309 8.86 3.68 -0.20
C THR A 309 10.28 3.16 -0.02
N ILE A 310 11.30 3.88 -0.48
CA ILE A 310 12.69 3.43 -0.40
C ILE A 310 13.14 3.49 1.06
N GLY A 311 13.11 2.34 1.73
CA GLY A 311 13.54 2.18 3.12
C GLY A 311 12.61 2.84 4.15
N GLN A 312 11.36 3.14 3.81
CA GLN A 312 10.35 3.59 4.78
C GLN A 312 9.05 2.82 4.61
N ASN A 313 8.40 2.47 5.73
CA ASN A 313 7.15 1.73 5.76
C ASN A 313 6.15 2.37 6.71
N ALA A 314 4.89 2.38 6.32
CA ALA A 314 3.78 2.91 7.08
C ALA A 314 2.63 1.89 7.10
N PHE A 315 1.97 1.76 8.23
CA PHE A 315 0.81 0.88 8.40
C PHE A 315 -0.31 1.67 9.06
N LEU A 316 -1.51 1.63 8.49
CA LEU A 316 -2.70 2.24 9.06
C LEU A 316 -3.82 1.20 9.16
N ARG A 317 -4.37 1.05 10.35
CA ARG A 317 -5.58 0.24 10.60
C ARG A 317 -6.58 1.06 11.39
N MET A 318 -7.86 0.95 11.03
CA MET A 318 -8.97 1.57 11.73
C MET A 318 -10.13 0.59 11.87
N VAL A 319 -10.81 0.64 13.02
CA VAL A 319 -11.96 -0.21 13.35
C VAL A 319 -13.19 0.69 13.49
N PRO A 320 -14.00 0.86 12.42
CA PRO A 320 -15.14 1.77 12.43
C PRO A 320 -16.12 1.51 13.59
N GLY A 321 -16.42 0.24 13.88
CA GLY A 321 -17.34 -0.12 14.96
C GLY A 321 -16.87 0.25 16.38
N ALA A 322 -15.57 0.53 16.56
CA ALA A 322 -14.98 0.90 17.84
C ALA A 322 -14.47 2.35 17.89
N GLY A 323 -14.42 3.06 16.75
CA GLY A 323 -13.83 4.40 16.68
C GLY A 323 -12.33 4.41 17.03
N VAL A 324 -11.62 3.33 16.69
CA VAL A 324 -10.19 3.15 16.99
C VAL A 324 -9.38 3.21 15.70
N ALA A 325 -8.22 3.88 15.74
CA ALA A 325 -7.22 3.80 14.67
C ALA A 325 -5.80 3.72 15.23
N VAL A 326 -4.91 3.05 14.49
CA VAL A 326 -3.49 2.96 14.81
C VAL A 326 -2.65 3.18 13.55
N ALA A 327 -1.65 4.04 13.65
CA ALA A 327 -0.63 4.24 12.62
C ALA A 327 0.75 3.90 13.18
N VAL A 328 1.54 3.15 12.40
CA VAL A 328 2.94 2.81 12.71
C VAL A 328 3.79 3.21 11.51
N LEU A 329 4.69 4.18 11.69
CA LEU A 329 5.60 4.70 10.67
C LEU A 329 7.02 4.30 11.03
N THR A 330 7.80 3.79 10.08
CA THR A 330 9.15 3.25 10.30
C THR A 330 10.07 3.60 9.13
N ASN A 331 11.39 3.62 9.36
CA ASN A 331 12.38 3.99 8.34
C ASN A 331 13.45 2.91 8.09
N GLY A 332 13.09 1.63 8.12
CA GLY A 332 13.94 0.50 7.74
C GLY A 332 13.83 -0.68 8.71
N GLY A 333 14.61 -1.74 8.46
CA GLY A 333 14.64 -2.94 9.32
C GLY A 333 13.46 -3.90 9.09
N ARG A 334 13.20 -4.78 10.06
CA ARG A 334 12.12 -5.78 10.04
C ARG A 334 10.80 -5.18 10.53
N THR A 335 10.25 -4.25 9.74
CA THR A 335 9.15 -3.35 10.13
C THR A 335 7.86 -4.07 10.50
N VAL A 336 7.58 -5.23 9.90
CA VAL A 336 6.35 -6.01 10.12
C VAL A 336 6.27 -6.55 11.55
N ASP A 337 7.39 -6.91 12.17
CA ASP A 337 7.42 -7.40 13.56
C ASP A 337 6.87 -6.34 14.54
N ALA A 338 7.38 -5.12 14.43
CA ALA A 338 6.96 -4.00 15.27
C ALA A 338 5.50 -3.61 14.99
N TYR A 339 5.13 -3.53 13.71
CA TYR A 339 3.75 -3.27 13.29
C TYR A 339 2.77 -4.31 13.88
N HIS A 340 3.08 -5.60 13.73
CA HIS A 340 2.19 -6.68 14.15
C HIS A 340 2.05 -6.71 15.68
N ALA A 341 3.17 -6.56 16.42
CA ALA A 341 3.15 -6.51 17.89
C ALA A 341 2.32 -5.32 18.42
N ILE A 342 2.53 -4.12 17.87
CA ILE A 342 1.82 -2.90 18.29
C ILE A 342 0.34 -3.00 17.92
N THR A 343 0.02 -3.30 16.66
CA THR A 343 -1.35 -3.33 16.15
C THR A 343 -2.17 -4.42 16.86
N SER A 344 -1.61 -5.61 17.05
CA SER A 344 -2.28 -6.69 17.79
C SER A 344 -2.63 -6.27 19.21
N LYS A 345 -1.69 -5.65 19.94
CA LYS A 345 -1.93 -5.18 21.30
C LYS A 345 -3.00 -4.10 21.36
N VAL A 346 -2.91 -3.11 20.47
CA VAL A 346 -3.81 -1.95 20.44
C VAL A 346 -5.23 -2.39 20.06
N LEU A 347 -5.40 -3.14 18.98
CA LEU A 347 -6.72 -3.52 18.49
C LEU A 347 -7.41 -4.54 19.41
N ALA A 348 -6.66 -5.47 20.00
CA ALA A 348 -7.25 -6.40 20.98
C ALA A 348 -7.75 -5.65 22.21
N ALA A 349 -6.97 -4.71 22.74
CA ALA A 349 -7.31 -4.00 23.97
C ALA A 349 -8.39 -2.94 23.79
N LEU A 350 -8.36 -2.19 22.68
CA LEU A 350 -9.23 -1.02 22.48
C LEU A 350 -10.44 -1.29 21.58
N ALA A 351 -10.40 -2.34 20.76
CA ALA A 351 -11.46 -2.67 19.80
C ALA A 351 -11.99 -4.11 19.92
N GLY A 352 -11.37 -4.97 20.73
CA GLY A 352 -11.75 -6.38 20.82
C GLY A 352 -11.47 -7.17 19.55
N VAL A 353 -10.56 -6.70 18.70
CA VAL A 353 -10.20 -7.30 17.42
C VAL A 353 -8.92 -8.12 17.54
N THR A 354 -8.95 -9.35 17.04
CA THR A 354 -7.78 -10.23 16.98
C THR A 354 -7.12 -10.13 15.61
N VAL A 355 -5.91 -9.59 15.56
CA VAL A 355 -5.09 -9.56 14.34
C VAL A 355 -4.63 -10.99 14.03
N PRO A 356 -4.86 -11.52 12.81
CA PRO A 356 -4.40 -12.84 12.42
C PRO A 356 -2.87 -12.98 12.54
N THR A 357 -2.42 -14.19 12.82
CA THR A 357 -1.00 -14.52 12.70
C THR A 357 -0.57 -14.44 11.24
N LEU A 358 0.66 -13.96 11.00
CA LEU A 358 1.23 -13.95 9.65
C LEU A 358 1.28 -15.38 9.06
N PRO A 359 1.16 -15.53 7.73
CA PRO A 359 1.31 -16.82 7.07
C PRO A 359 2.62 -17.51 7.47
N SER A 360 2.50 -18.78 7.85
CA SER A 360 3.64 -19.63 8.19
C SER A 360 3.49 -20.99 7.51
N VAL A 361 4.62 -21.63 7.24
CA VAL A 361 4.66 -22.95 6.60
C VAL A 361 4.00 -23.98 7.54
N PRO A 362 2.95 -24.69 7.08
CA PRO A 362 2.30 -25.70 7.92
C PRO A 362 3.21 -26.91 8.14
N GLU A 363 3.05 -27.59 9.28
CA GLU A 363 3.79 -28.82 9.60
C GLU A 363 3.62 -29.90 8.53
N SER A 364 2.43 -29.96 7.93
CA SER A 364 2.10 -30.80 6.78
C SER A 364 1.63 -29.89 5.63
N PRO A 365 2.45 -29.70 4.57
CA PRO A 365 2.07 -28.92 3.39
C PRO A 365 0.76 -29.40 2.76
N VAL A 366 -0.07 -28.44 2.36
CA VAL A 366 -1.30 -28.74 1.62
C VAL A 366 -0.93 -29.32 0.25
N PRO A 367 -1.51 -30.45 -0.19
CA PRO A 367 -1.27 -30.99 -1.52
C PRO A 367 -1.70 -30.01 -2.61
N ILE A 368 -0.84 -29.82 -3.62
CA ILE A 368 -1.09 -28.93 -4.77
C ILE A 368 -1.13 -29.77 -6.04
N ASP A 369 -2.08 -29.47 -6.93
CA ASP A 369 -2.06 -29.99 -8.29
C ASP A 369 -0.91 -29.34 -9.08
N LEU A 370 0.10 -30.14 -9.43
CA LEU A 370 1.27 -29.65 -10.14
C LEU A 370 0.94 -29.13 -11.54
N GLU A 371 -0.01 -29.75 -12.24
CA GLU A 371 -0.41 -29.28 -13.57
C GLU A 371 -0.99 -27.87 -13.50
N ARG A 372 -1.65 -27.55 -12.38
CA ARG A 372 -2.25 -26.25 -12.13
C ARG A 372 -1.23 -25.13 -12.00
N VAL A 373 -0.13 -25.37 -11.28
CA VAL A 373 0.81 -24.30 -10.88
C VAL A 373 2.06 -24.20 -11.74
N LEU A 374 2.51 -25.29 -12.37
CA LEU A 374 3.75 -25.33 -13.15
C LEU A 374 3.65 -24.47 -14.42
N GLY A 375 4.69 -23.68 -14.71
CA GLY A 375 4.74 -22.83 -15.89
C GLY A 375 5.52 -21.54 -15.68
N THR A 376 5.54 -20.70 -16.72
CA THR A 376 6.13 -19.35 -16.66
C THR A 376 5.02 -18.31 -16.68
N TYR A 377 5.10 -17.38 -15.73
CA TYR A 377 4.21 -16.25 -15.56
C TYR A 377 5.03 -14.98 -15.78
N SER A 378 4.49 -14.03 -16.55
CA SER A 378 5.22 -12.84 -16.98
C SER A 378 4.40 -11.58 -16.74
N SER A 379 5.12 -10.53 -16.39
CA SER A 379 4.69 -9.13 -16.47
C SER A 379 5.83 -8.25 -17.00
N SER A 380 5.62 -6.94 -17.12
CA SER A 380 6.71 -5.98 -17.40
C SER A 380 7.79 -5.94 -16.33
N VAL A 381 7.51 -6.42 -15.11
CA VAL A 381 8.42 -6.34 -13.97
C VAL A 381 9.28 -7.60 -13.82
N SER A 382 8.75 -8.79 -14.11
CA SER A 382 9.51 -10.04 -14.00
C SER A 382 8.97 -11.18 -14.84
N ASP A 383 9.81 -12.18 -15.06
CA ASP A 383 9.40 -13.55 -15.41
C ASP A 383 9.55 -14.44 -14.18
N SER A 384 8.50 -15.15 -13.82
CA SER A 384 8.44 -16.09 -12.70
C SER A 384 8.17 -17.50 -13.24
N THR A 385 9.12 -18.41 -13.10
CA THR A 385 8.99 -19.81 -13.54
C THR A 385 8.84 -20.73 -12.35
N VAL A 386 7.76 -21.51 -12.34
CA VAL A 386 7.45 -22.50 -11.32
C VAL A 386 7.75 -23.89 -11.89
N ARG A 387 8.69 -24.60 -11.27
CA ARG A 387 9.15 -25.92 -11.70
C ARG A 387 9.12 -26.93 -10.56
N VAL A 388 9.10 -28.22 -10.89
CA VAL A 388 9.26 -29.32 -9.93
C VAL A 388 10.61 -30.00 -10.18
N ASP A 389 11.33 -30.36 -9.12
CA ASP A 389 12.55 -31.16 -9.23
C ASP A 389 12.29 -32.67 -9.19
N ASP A 390 13.34 -33.47 -9.33
CA ASP A 390 13.32 -34.93 -9.29
C ASP A 390 12.92 -35.52 -7.92
N GLN A 391 12.91 -34.69 -6.87
CA GLN A 391 12.45 -35.04 -5.53
C GLN A 391 11.00 -34.60 -5.26
N GLY A 392 10.33 -33.99 -6.24
CA GLY A 392 8.96 -33.50 -6.11
C GLY A 392 8.85 -32.15 -5.40
N ARG A 393 9.95 -31.42 -5.18
CA ARG A 393 9.91 -30.08 -4.56
C ARG A 393 9.59 -29.03 -5.61
N ILE A 394 8.75 -28.07 -5.23
CA ILE A 394 8.30 -26.98 -6.10
C ILE A 394 9.26 -25.81 -5.92
N TRP A 395 9.73 -25.23 -7.02
CA TRP A 395 10.70 -24.14 -7.03
C TRP A 395 10.14 -22.97 -7.84
N LEU A 396 10.33 -21.76 -7.31
CA LEU A 396 10.10 -20.50 -8.00
C LEU A 396 11.43 -19.87 -8.37
N GLU A 397 11.62 -19.62 -9.66
CA GLU A 397 12.75 -18.86 -10.20
C GLU A 397 12.23 -17.55 -10.76
N ARG A 398 12.85 -16.42 -10.39
CA ARG A 398 12.43 -15.10 -10.85
C ARG A 398 13.56 -14.40 -11.59
N THR A 399 13.24 -13.87 -12.76
CA THR A 399 14.11 -12.98 -13.53
C THR A 399 13.48 -11.59 -13.56
N MET A 400 14.09 -10.62 -12.89
CA MET A 400 13.62 -9.24 -12.87
C MET A 400 13.86 -8.58 -14.24
N LYS A 401 12.99 -7.63 -14.60
CA LYS A 401 13.04 -6.85 -15.84
C LYS A 401 13.09 -5.35 -15.53
N GLY A 402 13.53 -4.56 -16.52
CA GLY A 402 13.56 -3.10 -16.44
C GLY A 402 14.41 -2.58 -15.27
N ILE A 403 13.99 -1.49 -14.65
CA ILE A 403 14.72 -0.85 -13.53
C ILE A 403 14.93 -1.78 -12.35
N PHE A 404 14.04 -2.75 -12.13
CA PHE A 404 14.15 -3.71 -11.03
C PHE A 404 15.29 -4.71 -11.22
N ALA A 405 15.72 -4.96 -12.46
CA ALA A 405 16.92 -5.76 -12.73
C ALA A 405 18.21 -5.02 -12.35
N GLU A 406 18.17 -3.68 -12.27
CA GLU A 406 19.32 -2.82 -11.95
C GLU A 406 19.43 -2.52 -10.44
N LEU A 407 18.35 -2.73 -9.68
CA LEU A 407 18.25 -2.37 -8.25
C LEU A 407 18.88 -3.39 -7.28
N GLY A 408 19.40 -4.51 -7.77
CA GLY A 408 20.03 -5.51 -6.90
C GLY A 408 20.46 -6.79 -7.61
N PRO A 409 21.03 -7.76 -6.87
CA PRO A 409 21.36 -9.06 -7.42
C PRO A 409 20.11 -9.81 -7.89
N ALA A 410 20.29 -10.73 -8.83
CA ALA A 410 19.22 -11.63 -9.24
C ALA A 410 18.73 -12.43 -8.02
N PRO A 411 17.42 -12.62 -7.86
CA PRO A 411 16.88 -13.38 -6.74
C PRO A 411 17.26 -14.86 -6.90
N GLU A 412 17.68 -15.47 -5.79
CA GLU A 412 17.95 -16.91 -5.73
C GLU A 412 16.64 -17.70 -5.88
N PRO A 413 16.67 -18.91 -6.48
CA PRO A 413 15.52 -19.80 -6.53
C PRO A 413 14.99 -20.12 -5.14
N VAL A 414 13.66 -20.11 -5.00
CA VAL A 414 12.97 -20.31 -3.72
C VAL A 414 12.16 -21.59 -3.77
N GLU A 415 12.33 -22.47 -2.77
CA GLU A 415 11.43 -23.62 -2.60
C GLU A 415 10.05 -23.13 -2.13
N LEU A 416 8.99 -23.62 -2.76
CA LEU A 416 7.61 -23.33 -2.42
C LEU A 416 6.92 -24.56 -1.82
N VAL A 417 6.04 -24.33 -0.84
CA VAL A 417 5.25 -25.36 -0.17
C VAL A 417 3.78 -24.95 -0.12
N GLY A 418 2.87 -25.91 -0.29
CA GLY A 418 1.43 -25.64 -0.26
C GLY A 418 0.95 -25.16 1.11
N TRP A 419 0.12 -24.12 1.13
CA TRP A 419 -0.36 -23.46 2.35
C TRP A 419 -1.88 -23.48 2.49
N ALA A 420 -2.61 -22.92 1.52
CA ALA A 420 -4.07 -22.85 1.54
C ALA A 420 -4.61 -22.78 0.11
N GLY A 421 -5.58 -23.63 -0.23
CA GLY A 421 -6.11 -23.73 -1.59
C GLY A 421 -4.99 -23.91 -2.63
N ASP A 422 -4.97 -23.02 -3.62
CA ASP A 422 -3.92 -22.93 -4.65
C ASP A 422 -2.83 -21.90 -4.32
N THR A 423 -2.63 -21.59 -3.04
CA THR A 423 -1.61 -20.65 -2.57
C THR A 423 -0.44 -21.39 -1.94
N LEU A 424 0.76 -21.01 -2.37
CA LEU A 424 2.02 -21.56 -1.89
C LEU A 424 2.83 -20.50 -1.12
N LEU A 425 3.64 -20.96 -0.17
CA LEU A 425 4.58 -20.15 0.61
C LEU A 425 6.02 -20.53 0.29
N PRO A 426 6.97 -19.57 0.30
CA PRO A 426 8.39 -19.87 0.44
C PRO A 426 8.64 -20.76 1.64
N ARG A 427 9.44 -21.81 1.49
CA ARG A 427 9.85 -22.71 2.59
C ARG A 427 10.59 -21.93 3.68
N GLU A 428 11.51 -21.06 3.26
CA GLU A 428 12.26 -20.16 4.12
C GLU A 428 11.70 -18.74 4.02
N PRO A 429 11.63 -17.99 5.13
CA PRO A 429 11.13 -16.63 5.12
C PRO A 429 12.10 -15.70 4.39
N GLN A 430 11.56 -14.78 3.59
CA GLN A 430 12.30 -13.70 2.94
C GLN A 430 12.05 -12.41 3.72
N ASN A 431 13.10 -11.74 4.19
CA ASN A 431 12.99 -10.54 5.04
C ASN A 431 12.08 -10.74 6.26
N GLY A 432 12.07 -11.94 6.83
CA GLY A 432 11.27 -12.29 8.01
C GLY A 432 9.83 -12.74 7.70
N MET A 433 9.43 -12.88 6.44
CA MET A 433 8.07 -13.28 6.08
C MET A 433 8.01 -14.37 5.00
N HIS A 434 6.96 -15.21 5.07
CA HIS A 434 6.60 -16.11 3.99
C HIS A 434 5.59 -15.42 3.07
N MET A 435 6.08 -14.80 2.00
CA MET A 435 5.23 -14.07 1.04
C MET A 435 4.36 -15.05 0.22
N PRO A 436 3.02 -14.97 0.27
CA PRO A 436 2.20 -15.97 -0.42
C PRO A 436 2.12 -15.75 -1.93
N HIS A 437 2.03 -16.88 -2.65
CA HIS A 437 1.98 -16.98 -4.10
C HIS A 437 0.70 -17.72 -4.50
N ALA A 438 -0.35 -16.97 -4.84
CA ALA A 438 -1.65 -17.52 -5.17
C ALA A 438 -1.76 -17.81 -6.67
N PHE A 439 -2.21 -19.01 -7.04
CA PHE A 439 -2.39 -19.41 -8.44
C PHE A 439 -3.88 -19.34 -8.80
N VAL A 440 -4.25 -18.36 -9.62
CA VAL A 440 -5.66 -17.97 -9.83
C VAL A 440 -6.08 -17.97 -11.29
N GLY A 441 -7.39 -18.06 -11.51
CA GLY A 441 -7.97 -18.21 -12.86
C GLY A 441 -7.79 -19.60 -13.44
N ASP A 442 -8.28 -19.77 -14.67
CA ASP A 442 -8.20 -21.00 -15.46
C ASP A 442 -7.97 -20.63 -16.92
N ASP A 443 -7.01 -21.28 -17.58
CA ASP A 443 -6.71 -21.10 -19.00
C ASP A 443 -7.61 -21.93 -19.95
N GLY A 444 -8.61 -22.62 -19.40
CA GLY A 444 -9.51 -23.53 -20.10
C GLY A 444 -9.04 -24.99 -20.06
N SER A 445 -7.87 -25.28 -19.49
CA SER A 445 -7.31 -26.63 -19.34
C SER A 445 -7.13 -27.06 -17.88
N GLY A 446 -7.58 -26.26 -16.90
CA GLY A 446 -7.37 -26.50 -15.47
C GLY A 446 -6.11 -25.84 -14.90
N ARG A 447 -5.27 -25.26 -15.77
CA ARG A 447 -4.04 -24.57 -15.36
C ARG A 447 -4.35 -23.16 -14.89
N ALA A 448 -3.66 -22.70 -13.85
CA ALA A 448 -3.81 -21.35 -13.37
C ALA A 448 -3.38 -20.35 -14.44
N LEU A 449 -4.24 -19.38 -14.74
CA LEU A 449 -3.97 -18.35 -15.74
C LEU A 449 -3.02 -17.26 -15.21
N TYR A 450 -2.96 -17.08 -13.89
CA TYR A 450 -2.11 -16.08 -13.24
C TYR A 450 -1.42 -16.62 -11.99
N LEU A 451 -0.20 -16.13 -11.77
CA LEU A 451 0.47 -16.13 -10.47
C LEU A 451 0.21 -14.77 -9.83
N HIS A 452 -0.23 -14.76 -8.57
CA HIS A 452 -0.66 -13.56 -7.85
C HIS A 452 0.08 -13.38 -6.53
N THR A 453 0.71 -12.22 -6.35
CA THR A 453 1.40 -11.80 -5.10
C THR A 453 0.92 -10.41 -4.66
N GLY A 454 -0.37 -10.13 -4.84
CA GLY A 454 -0.98 -8.79 -4.80
C GLY A 454 -1.11 -8.15 -6.19
N ARG A 455 -0.41 -8.72 -7.18
CA ARG A 455 -0.48 -8.36 -8.60
C ARG A 455 -0.49 -9.62 -9.43
N ALA A 456 -1.18 -9.58 -10.56
CA ALA A 456 -1.31 -10.71 -11.45
C ALA A 456 -0.19 -10.73 -12.51
N ASP A 457 0.63 -11.77 -12.50
CA ASP A 457 1.54 -12.12 -13.59
C ASP A 457 0.84 -13.18 -14.46
N ARG A 458 0.70 -12.92 -15.76
CA ARG A 458 -0.06 -13.80 -16.67
C ARG A 458 0.80 -14.96 -17.15
N ARG A 459 0.23 -16.16 -17.20
CA ARG A 459 0.85 -17.35 -17.80
C ARG A 459 1.19 -17.09 -19.28
N VAL A 460 2.41 -17.41 -19.68
CA VAL A 460 2.95 -17.10 -21.04
C VAL A 460 2.37 -18.01 -22.12
N ASP A 461 2.03 -19.26 -21.78
CA ASP A 461 1.57 -20.30 -22.71
C ASP A 461 0.06 -20.60 -22.60
N ALA A 462 -0.71 -19.61 -22.13
CA ALA A 462 -2.15 -19.70 -21.93
C ALA A 462 -2.98 -19.24 -23.13
#